data_AF-A0A6A1VPR5-F1
#
_entry.id   AF-A0A6A1VPR5-F1
#
_cell.length_a   1.000
_cell.length_b   1.000
_cell.length_c   1.000
_cell.angle_alpha   90.00
_cell.angle_beta   90.00
_cell.angle_gamma   90.00
#
_symmetry.space_group_name_H-M   'P 1'
#
loop_
_entity.id
_entity.type
_entity.pdbx_description
1 polymer ?
#
loop_
_entity_poly.entity_id
_entity_poly.type
_entity_poly.pdbx_seq_one_letter_code
_entity_poly.pdbx_strand_id
1 'polypeptide(L)'
;MAKLFEGLVAVDKRLLPSAMGKENNTNGKAEDGDNNYVDFENANELNRELLESVNMSGRVYMTHSIVERVYVIRFTVGATLVEERHVITAWKVVQEHATVILSTKIFK
;
A
#
# COMPACT_ATOMS: atom_id res chain seq x y z
N MET A 1 -12.90 2.41 15.60
CA MET A 1 -11.67 2.88 14.93
C MET A 1 -11.21 1.99 13.78
N ALA A 2 -11.00 0.68 13.96
CA ALA A 2 -10.59 -0.20 12.84
C ALA A 2 -11.56 -0.14 11.64
N LYS A 3 -12.87 -0.21 11.89
CA LYS A 3 -13.91 -0.07 10.86
C LYS A 3 -13.90 1.28 10.11
N LEU A 4 -13.50 2.35 10.79
CA LEU A 4 -13.32 3.67 10.16
C LEU A 4 -12.16 3.60 9.15
N PHE A 5 -11.02 3.01 9.56
CA PHE A 5 -9.87 2.83 8.67
C PHE A 5 -10.19 1.92 7.48
N GLU A 6 -10.87 0.80 7.70
CA GLU A 6 -11.33 -0.10 6.63
C GLU A 6 -12.19 0.65 5.60
N GLY A 7 -13.12 1.48 6.07
CA GLY A 7 -13.96 2.30 5.19
C GLY A 7 -13.16 3.30 4.35
N LEU A 8 -12.13 3.93 4.94
CA LEU A 8 -11.24 4.85 4.22
C LEU A 8 -10.42 4.15 3.13
N VAL A 9 -9.87 2.96 3.44
CA VAL A 9 -9.10 2.14 2.49
C VAL A 9 -9.98 1.69 1.33
N ALA A 10 -11.23 1.28 1.60
CA ALA A 10 -12.14 0.78 0.57
C ALA A 10 -12.50 1.83 -0.50
N VAL A 11 -12.38 3.12 -0.19
CA VAL A 11 -12.67 4.22 -1.12
C VAL A 11 -11.50 4.48 -2.09
N ASP A 12 -10.26 4.22 -1.68
CA ASP A 12 -9.07 4.46 -2.49
C ASP A 12 -8.60 3.16 -3.17
N LYS A 13 -9.14 2.92 -4.37
CA LYS A 13 -8.86 1.71 -5.14
C LYS A 13 -7.38 1.51 -5.47
N ARG A 14 -6.57 2.58 -5.48
CA ARG A 14 -5.12 2.53 -5.77
C ARG A 14 -4.35 1.70 -4.75
N LEU A 15 -4.87 1.60 -3.53
CA LEU A 15 -4.23 0.94 -2.39
C LEU A 15 -4.83 -0.44 -2.10
N LEU A 16 -5.68 -0.95 -3.00
CA LEU A 16 -6.16 -2.32 -2.92
C LEU A 16 -5.08 -3.29 -3.46
N PRO A 17 -4.92 -4.49 -2.85
CA PRO A 17 -3.97 -5.49 -3.32
C PRO A 17 -4.10 -5.81 -4.82
N SER A 18 -5.32 -5.74 -5.35
CA SER A 18 -5.64 -6.03 -6.75
C SER A 18 -5.30 -4.92 -7.74
N ALA A 19 -5.03 -3.70 -7.27
CA ALA A 19 -4.76 -2.53 -8.12
C ALA A 19 -3.28 -2.28 -8.32
N MET A 20 -2.44 -2.59 -7.33
CA MET A 20 -0.99 -2.36 -7.43
C MET A 20 -0.25 -3.32 -8.36
N GLY A 21 -0.88 -4.44 -8.75
CA GLY A 21 -0.35 -5.31 -9.79
C GLY A 21 -0.69 -4.82 -11.20
N LYS A 22 -1.97 -4.57 -11.47
CA LYS A 22 -2.50 -4.53 -12.85
C LYS A 22 -2.03 -3.38 -13.75
N GLU A 23 -1.37 -2.34 -13.25
CA GLU A 23 -1.18 -1.09 -14.02
C GLU A 23 0.06 -1.05 -14.92
N ASN A 24 0.93 -2.07 -14.93
CA ASN A 24 2.25 -1.96 -15.58
C ASN A 24 2.56 -2.93 -16.75
N ASN A 25 1.58 -3.46 -17.48
CA ASN A 25 1.89 -4.25 -18.67
C ASN A 25 1.07 -3.88 -19.92
N THR A 26 1.57 -2.91 -20.68
CA THR A 26 1.22 -2.74 -22.11
C THR A 26 2.45 -2.67 -23.01
N ASN A 27 3.54 -3.39 -22.70
CA ASN A 27 4.62 -3.61 -23.67
C ASN A 27 5.56 -4.75 -23.23
N GLY A 28 5.36 -5.95 -23.77
CA GLY A 28 6.32 -7.04 -23.63
C GLY A 28 5.72 -8.37 -24.05
N LYS A 29 6.33 -9.01 -25.05
CA LYS A 29 5.90 -10.26 -25.68
C LYS A 29 5.66 -11.39 -24.66
N ALA A 30 4.63 -12.18 -24.94
CA ALA A 30 4.34 -13.44 -24.28
C ALA A 30 5.45 -14.47 -24.56
N GLU A 31 6.15 -14.89 -23.51
CA GLU A 31 6.90 -16.16 -23.49
C GLU A 31 6.54 -16.89 -22.18
N ASP A 32 6.31 -18.19 -22.31
CA ASP A 32 5.68 -19.11 -21.35
C ASP A 32 6.21 -19.03 -19.90
N GLY A 33 5.30 -18.87 -18.94
CA GLY A 33 5.55 -19.09 -17.50
C GLY A 33 4.79 -18.13 -16.57
N ASP A 34 3.66 -18.59 -16.01
CA ASP A 34 2.90 -18.03 -14.87
C ASP A 34 2.98 -16.50 -14.63
N ASN A 35 2.32 -15.74 -15.52
CA ASN A 35 2.20 -14.27 -15.48
C ASN A 35 1.64 -13.67 -14.18
N ASN A 36 1.10 -14.48 -13.26
CA ASN A 36 0.60 -13.96 -11.97
C ASN A 36 1.74 -13.60 -11.01
N TYR A 37 2.89 -14.26 -11.09
CA TYR A 37 3.95 -14.07 -10.08
C TYR A 37 4.69 -12.74 -10.19
N VAL A 38 4.87 -12.25 -11.41
CA VAL A 38 5.56 -10.98 -11.70
C VAL A 38 4.73 -9.78 -11.22
N ASP A 39 3.41 -9.90 -11.25
CA ASP A 39 2.45 -8.89 -10.80
C ASP A 39 2.55 -8.63 -9.29
N PHE A 40 2.66 -9.71 -8.51
CA PHE A 40 2.77 -9.64 -7.06
C PHE A 40 4.11 -9.10 -6.58
N GLU A 41 5.22 -9.37 -7.30
CA GLU A 41 6.54 -8.87 -6.88
C GLU A 41 6.63 -7.34 -7.01
N ASN A 42 6.10 -6.78 -8.11
CA ASN A 42 6.02 -5.34 -8.27
C ASN A 42 5.12 -4.69 -7.20
N ALA A 43 3.95 -5.29 -6.91
CA ALA A 43 3.07 -4.81 -5.84
C ALA A 43 3.73 -4.91 -4.46
N ASN A 44 4.49 -5.97 -4.20
CA ASN A 44 5.23 -6.16 -2.96
C ASN A 44 6.29 -5.07 -2.77
N GLU A 45 7.04 -4.74 -3.82
CA GLU A 45 8.06 -3.70 -3.76
C GLU A 45 7.43 -2.32 -3.56
N LEU A 46 6.33 -2.01 -4.23
CA LEU A 46 5.58 -0.78 -4.00
C LEU A 46 5.06 -0.68 -2.55
N ASN A 47 4.55 -1.78 -1.98
CA ASN A 47 4.11 -1.80 -0.58
C ASN A 47 5.27 -1.60 0.39
N ARG A 48 6.45 -2.16 0.09
CA ARG A 48 7.66 -1.97 0.91
C ARG A 48 8.10 -0.52 0.88
N GLU A 49 8.23 0.07 -0.31
CA GLU A 49 8.62 1.47 -0.51
C GLU A 49 7.63 2.41 0.21
N LEU A 50 6.33 2.14 0.10
CA LEU A 50 5.28 2.90 0.79
C LEU A 50 5.42 2.81 2.31
N LEU A 51 5.57 1.61 2.86
CA LEU A 51 5.70 1.42 4.30
C LEU A 51 6.94 2.13 4.86
N GLU A 52 8.08 1.98 4.20
CA GLU A 52 9.33 2.63 4.60
C GLU A 52 9.18 4.15 4.58
N SER A 53 8.61 4.69 3.51
CA SER A 53 8.37 6.12 3.36
C SER A 53 7.44 6.68 4.45
N VAL A 54 6.33 5.98 4.74
CA VAL A 54 5.39 6.35 5.80
C VAL A 54 6.07 6.31 7.18
N ASN A 55 6.78 5.23 7.51
CA ASN A 55 7.45 5.09 8.81
C ASN A 55 8.59 6.11 8.98
N MET A 56 9.33 6.41 7.91
CA MET A 56 10.42 7.39 7.92
C MET A 56 9.91 8.82 8.14
N SER A 57 8.65 9.11 7.83
CA SER A 57 8.03 10.40 8.13
C SER A 57 7.92 10.68 9.64
N GLY A 58 7.97 9.64 10.49
CA GLY A 58 7.80 9.74 11.94
C GLY A 58 6.38 10.15 12.40
N ARG A 59 5.44 10.39 11.47
CA ARG A 59 4.06 10.82 11.78
C ARG A 59 3.16 9.66 12.19
N VAL A 60 3.45 8.47 11.66
CA VAL A 60 2.71 7.23 11.90
C VAL A 60 3.72 6.09 11.88
N TYR A 61 3.48 5.06 12.69
CA TYR A 61 4.22 3.81 12.60
C TYR A 61 3.26 2.65 12.25
N MET A 62 3.62 1.89 11.23
CA MET A 62 2.91 0.70 10.78
C MET A 62 3.89 -0.47 10.64
N THR A 63 3.35 -1.68 10.59
CA THR A 63 4.14 -2.92 10.44
C THR A 63 3.74 -3.63 9.15
N HIS A 64 4.42 -4.72 8.82
CA HIS A 64 4.05 -5.57 7.70
C HIS A 64 3.97 -7.04 8.11
N SER A 65 3.40 -7.86 7.24
CA SER A 65 3.51 -9.32 7.29
C SER A 65 3.54 -9.86 5.87
N ILE A 66 4.09 -11.06 5.69
CA ILE A 66 4.05 -11.78 4.42
C ILE A 66 3.03 -12.91 4.55
N VAL A 67 1.99 -12.89 3.73
CA VAL A 67 0.94 -13.93 3.69
C VAL A 67 0.92 -14.48 2.28
N GLU A 68 1.19 -15.78 2.13
CA GLU A 68 1.23 -16.43 0.81
C GLU A 68 2.09 -15.67 -0.20
N ARG A 69 3.25 -15.15 0.26
CA ARG A 69 4.22 -14.34 -0.51
C ARG A 69 3.74 -12.93 -0.89
N VAL A 70 2.56 -12.51 -0.43
CA VAL A 70 2.07 -11.14 -0.56
C VAL A 70 2.52 -10.32 0.64
N TYR A 71 3.17 -9.20 0.37
CA TYR A 71 3.57 -8.21 1.37
C TYR A 71 2.38 -7.34 1.74
N VAL A 72 1.96 -7.40 3.01
CA VAL A 72 0.75 -6.72 3.50
C VAL A 72 1.13 -5.72 4.59
N ILE A 73 0.70 -4.47 4.46
CA ILE A 73 0.82 -3.44 5.49
C ILE A 73 -0.25 -3.64 6.55
N ARG A 74 0.14 -3.54 7.82
CA ARG A 74 -0.71 -3.72 8.99
C ARG A 74 -0.76 -2.44 9.82
N PHE A 75 -1.96 -1.90 9.94
CA PHE A 75 -2.25 -0.77 10.82
C PHE A 75 -2.97 -1.25 12.09
N THR A 76 -2.32 -1.08 13.24
CA THR A 76 -2.88 -1.49 14.54
C THR A 76 -3.43 -0.26 15.25
N VAL A 77 -4.72 -0.28 15.56
CA VAL A 77 -5.39 0.78 16.32
C VAL A 77 -5.93 0.23 17.62
N GLY A 78 -5.33 0.60 18.74
CA GLY A 78 -5.76 0.12 20.07
C GLY A 78 -5.11 0.79 21.27
N ALA A 79 -4.27 1.82 21.06
CA ALA A 79 -3.67 2.56 22.16
C ALA A 79 -4.70 3.50 22.82
N THR A 80 -4.60 3.67 24.14
CA THR A 80 -5.59 4.38 24.98
C THR A 80 -5.87 5.82 24.53
N LEU A 81 -4.87 6.50 23.96
CA LEU A 81 -4.96 7.90 23.52
C LEU A 81 -5.39 8.05 22.04
N VAL A 82 -5.64 6.94 21.34
CA VAL A 82 -5.99 6.98 19.91
C VAL A 82 -7.47 7.25 19.72
N GLU A 83 -7.75 8.49 19.32
CA GLU A 83 -9.05 8.95 18.80
C GLU A 83 -9.19 8.85 17.27
N GLU A 84 -10.41 9.07 16.75
CA GLU A 84 -10.75 9.07 15.31
C GLU A 84 -9.85 9.98 14.49
N ARG A 85 -9.57 11.19 14.98
CA ARG A 85 -8.70 12.15 14.29
C ARG A 85 -7.32 11.57 13.96
N HIS A 86 -6.78 10.70 14.82
CA HIS A 86 -5.46 10.10 14.58
C HIS A 86 -5.54 9.03 13.49
N VAL A 87 -6.65 8.29 13.40
CA VAL A 87 -6.89 7.32 12.32
C VAL A 87 -7.03 8.02 10.97
N ILE A 88 -7.78 9.13 10.94
CA ILE A 88 -7.95 9.95 9.74
C ILE A 88 -6.62 10.57 9.30
N THR A 89 -5.86 11.14 10.23
CA THR A 89 -4.53 11.68 9.94
C THR A 89 -3.58 10.59 9.45
N ALA A 90 -3.60 9.41 10.08
CA ALA A 90 -2.77 8.30 9.64
C ALA A 90 -3.07 7.88 8.20
N TRP A 91 -4.36 7.82 7.85
CA TRP A 91 -4.79 7.55 6.48
C TRP A 91 -4.31 8.61 5.49
N LYS A 92 -4.41 9.91 5.84
CA LYS A 92 -3.91 11.01 5.00
C LYS A 92 -2.41 10.88 4.72
N VAL A 93 -1.62 10.55 5.74
CA VAL A 93 -0.17 10.31 5.58
C VAL A 93 0.07 9.18 4.58
N VAL A 94 -0.66 8.05 4.68
CA VAL A 94 -0.53 6.96 3.70
C VAL A 94 -0.85 7.45 2.28
N GLN A 95 -1.94 8.20 2.09
CA GLN A 95 -2.32 8.71 0.77
C GLN A 95 -1.32 9.70 0.17
N GLU A 96 -0.73 10.58 1.00
CA GLU A 96 0.33 11.52 0.58
C GLU A 96 1.52 10.76 0.01
N HIS A 97 2.05 9.80 0.77
CA HIS A 97 3.23 9.03 0.39
C HIS A 97 2.94 8.12 -0.82
N ALA A 98 1.77 7.48 -0.86
CA ALA A 98 1.34 6.68 -2.00
C ALA A 98 1.25 7.50 -3.29
N THR A 99 0.72 8.73 -3.23
CA THR A 99 0.60 9.60 -4.40
C THR A 99 1.97 9.98 -4.97
N VAL A 100 2.95 10.25 -4.11
CA VAL A 100 4.34 10.54 -4.52
C VAL A 100 4.98 9.34 -5.19
N ILE A 101 4.86 8.15 -4.59
CA ILE A 101 5.47 6.91 -5.13
C ILE A 101 4.86 6.55 -6.48
N LEU A 102 3.52 6.53 -6.58
CA LEU A 102 2.81 6.20 -7.81
C LEU A 102 3.13 7.21 -8.92
N SER A 103 3.15 8.51 -8.60
CA SER A 103 3.51 9.55 -9.57
C SER A 103 4.94 9.38 -10.07
N THR A 104 5.89 9.03 -9.20
CA THR A 104 7.31 8.83 -9.58
C THR A 104 7.51 7.66 -10.54
N LYS A 105 6.65 6.63 -10.46
CA LYS A 105 6.74 5.44 -11.32
C LYS A 105 6.01 5.62 -12.65
N ILE A 106 4.99 6.47 -12.72
CA ILE A 106 4.26 6.80 -13.96
C ILE A 106 5.15 7.57 -14.95
N PHE A 107 6.14 8.33 -14.48
CA PHE A 107 7.04 9.13 -15.33
C PHE A 107 8.39 8.46 -15.66
N LYS A 108 8.54 7.15 -15.39
CA LYS A 108 9.72 6.36 -15.77
C LYS A 108 9.38 5.35 -16.85
#